data_AF-A0A1I7IPC4-F1
#
_entry.id   AF-A0A1I7IPC4-F1
#
_cell.length_a   1.000
_cell.length_b   1.000
_cell.length_c   1.000
_cell.angle_alpha   90.00
_cell.angle_beta   90.00
_cell.angle_gamma   90.00
#
_symmetry.space_group_name_H-M   'P 1'
#
loop_
_entity.id
_entity.type
_entity.pdbx_description
1 polymer ?
#
loop_
_entity_poly.entity_id
_entity_poly.type
_entity_poly.pdbx_seq_one_letter_code
_entity_poly.pdbx_strand_id
1 'polypeptide(L)'
;MRAQAKEAAALERARQLWAQERALVQAVSVYAGVDEAGRGALAGPVVAAAVVVDGPPERWAFVDDSKSLTYRQREVLYERIVEEAVSVSVGYATVDEIDEMNILQAARLAMGRAVDGLEVEIGLVLADGPHPPVFPSVARPALPVVDGDARCLSIAAASIVAKVVRDRWMKAWASRYPEYGFDHHAGYGTPEHLRALAEYGPTPLHRRSFAPVRRACQGTLGLL
;
A
#
# COMPACT_ATOMS: atom_id res chain seq x y z
N MET A 1 9.58 23.37 -23.07
CA MET A 1 10.33 22.16 -23.49
C MET A 1 10.39 21.06 -22.43
N ARG A 2 11.17 21.16 -21.33
CA ARG A 2 11.30 20.05 -20.35
C ARG A 2 9.98 19.66 -19.65
N ALA A 3 9.15 20.63 -19.26
CA ALA A 3 7.86 20.36 -18.62
C ALA A 3 6.87 19.67 -19.57
N GLN A 4 6.75 20.19 -20.81
CA GLN A 4 5.91 19.59 -21.85
C GLN A 4 6.35 18.17 -22.22
N ALA A 5 7.66 17.90 -22.28
CA ALA A 5 8.17 16.55 -22.52
C ALA A 5 7.83 15.59 -21.38
N LYS A 6 7.90 16.07 -20.13
CA LYS A 6 7.52 15.28 -18.94
C LYS A 6 6.03 14.96 -18.93
N GLU A 7 5.20 15.92 -19.30
CA GLU A 7 3.75 15.75 -19.41
C GLU A 7 3.38 14.75 -20.52
N ALA A 8 3.96 14.91 -21.71
CA ALA A 8 3.76 13.95 -22.80
C ALA A 8 4.16 12.52 -22.42
N ALA A 9 5.30 12.35 -21.72
CA ALA A 9 5.73 11.05 -21.22
C ALA A 9 4.76 10.47 -20.18
N ALA A 10 4.21 11.31 -19.30
CA ALA A 10 3.25 10.87 -18.29
C ALA A 10 1.89 10.45 -18.89
N LEU A 11 1.43 11.15 -19.93
CA LEU A 11 0.24 10.77 -20.68
C LEU A 11 0.43 9.42 -21.40
N GLU A 12 1.59 9.24 -22.04
CA GLU A 12 1.91 7.98 -22.72
C GLU A 12 2.02 6.82 -21.73
N ARG A 13 2.66 7.06 -20.57
CA ARG A 13 2.73 6.08 -19.49
C ARG A 13 1.34 5.66 -19.01
N ALA A 14 0.43 6.61 -18.79
CA ALA A 14 -0.93 6.32 -18.36
C ALA A 14 -1.70 5.49 -19.41
N ARG A 15 -1.55 5.80 -20.70
CA ARG A 15 -2.11 4.98 -21.79
C ARG A 15 -1.56 3.56 -21.81
N GLN A 16 -0.26 3.40 -21.58
CA GLN A 16 0.37 2.09 -21.54
C GLN A 16 -0.17 1.23 -20.38
N LEU A 17 -0.23 1.79 -19.17
CA LEU A 17 -0.79 1.13 -17.99
C LEU A 17 -2.25 0.72 -18.22
N TRP A 18 -3.05 1.64 -18.79
CA TRP A 18 -4.43 1.36 -19.13
C TRP A 18 -4.56 0.26 -20.17
N ALA A 19 -3.80 0.29 -21.26
CA ALA A 19 -3.86 -0.74 -22.30
C ALA A 19 -3.51 -2.13 -21.76
N GLN A 20 -2.49 -2.23 -20.91
CA GLN A 20 -2.09 -3.49 -20.25
C GLN A 20 -3.19 -3.99 -19.32
N GLU A 21 -3.74 -3.11 -18.48
CA GLU A 21 -4.86 -3.43 -17.59
C GLU A 21 -6.10 -3.89 -18.36
N ARG A 22 -6.47 -3.18 -19.43
CA ARG A 22 -7.63 -3.52 -20.28
C ARG A 22 -7.50 -4.90 -20.93
N ALA A 23 -6.29 -5.33 -21.26
CA ALA A 23 -6.04 -6.68 -21.78
C ALA A 23 -6.30 -7.77 -20.71
N LEU A 24 -6.10 -7.46 -19.43
CA LEU A 24 -6.32 -8.40 -18.32
C LEU A 24 -7.80 -8.55 -17.95
N VAL A 25 -8.53 -7.43 -17.89
CA VAL A 25 -9.95 -7.40 -17.46
C VAL A 25 -10.93 -7.82 -18.56
N GLN A 26 -10.50 -7.84 -19.82
CA GLN A 26 -11.28 -8.26 -20.98
C GLN A 26 -12.64 -7.53 -21.07
N ALA A 27 -13.75 -8.26 -20.90
CA ALA A 27 -15.12 -7.75 -21.00
C ALA A 27 -15.67 -7.22 -19.66
N VAL A 28 -14.93 -7.33 -18.56
CA VAL A 28 -15.35 -6.80 -17.26
C VAL A 28 -15.29 -5.27 -17.29
N SER A 29 -16.44 -4.62 -17.12
CA SER A 29 -16.57 -3.16 -17.23
C SER A 29 -16.21 -2.42 -15.95
N VAL A 30 -16.48 -3.01 -14.78
CA VAL A 30 -16.19 -2.43 -13.46
C VAL A 30 -15.31 -3.40 -12.69
N TYR A 31 -14.11 -2.96 -12.35
CA TYR A 31 -13.09 -3.74 -11.66
C TYR A 31 -12.27 -2.83 -10.75
N ALA A 32 -11.64 -3.40 -9.74
CA ALA A 32 -10.78 -2.68 -8.81
C ALA A 32 -9.33 -3.15 -8.90
N GLY A 33 -8.39 -2.21 -8.79
CA GLY A 33 -7.00 -2.52 -8.47
C GLY A 33 -6.80 -2.50 -6.97
N VAL A 34 -5.98 -3.41 -6.44
CA VAL A 34 -5.64 -3.49 -5.01
C VAL A 34 -4.14 -3.67 -4.82
N ASP A 35 -3.58 -2.96 -3.86
CA ASP A 35 -2.18 -3.04 -3.44
C ASP A 35 -2.03 -2.71 -1.95
N GLU A 36 -0.90 -3.10 -1.35
CA GLU A 36 -0.57 -2.87 0.05
C GLU A 36 0.73 -2.10 0.30
N ALA A 37 0.74 -1.34 1.39
CA ALA A 37 1.91 -0.69 1.94
C ALA A 37 2.29 -1.27 3.31
N GLY A 38 3.59 -1.40 3.55
CA GLY A 38 4.13 -1.67 4.88
C GLY A 38 4.47 -3.11 5.24
N ARG A 39 4.47 -4.05 4.30
CA ARG A 39 4.80 -5.45 4.62
C ARG A 39 6.17 -5.64 5.27
N GLY A 40 7.19 -4.94 4.77
CA GLY A 40 8.55 -5.01 5.30
C GLY A 40 8.83 -4.15 6.54
N ALA A 41 7.87 -3.39 7.04
CA ALA A 41 8.09 -2.52 8.20
C ALA A 41 8.18 -3.32 9.51
N LEU A 42 8.99 -2.83 10.46
CA LEU A 42 9.10 -3.41 11.80
C LEU A 42 7.96 -2.93 12.72
N ALA A 43 7.38 -1.78 12.41
CA ALA A 43 6.31 -1.16 13.20
C ALA A 43 5.13 -0.68 12.34
N GLY A 44 3.96 -0.61 12.98
CA GLY A 44 2.70 -0.16 12.42
C GLY A 44 1.95 -1.24 11.63
N PRO A 45 0.72 -0.94 11.20
CA PRO A 45 -0.12 -1.86 10.45
C PRO A 45 0.42 -2.12 9.05
N VAL A 46 -0.12 -3.15 8.41
CA VAL A 46 -0.15 -3.25 6.95
C VAL A 46 -1.45 -2.61 6.48
N VAL A 47 -1.37 -1.73 5.49
CA VAL A 47 -2.51 -0.99 4.95
C VAL A 47 -2.63 -1.35 3.48
N ALA A 48 -3.83 -1.61 3.02
CA ALA A 48 -4.14 -1.81 1.61
C ALA A 48 -5.20 -0.80 1.16
N ALA A 49 -5.23 -0.55 -0.14
CA ALA A 49 -6.28 0.25 -0.76
C ALA A 49 -6.84 -0.49 -1.97
N ALA A 50 -8.13 -0.32 -2.21
CA ALA A 50 -8.80 -0.75 -3.43
C ALA A 50 -9.32 0.49 -4.16
N VAL A 51 -9.05 0.57 -5.46
CA VAL A 51 -9.40 1.73 -6.29
C VAL A 51 -10.09 1.27 -7.57
N VAL A 52 -11.26 1.86 -7.84
CA VAL A 52 -12.00 1.71 -9.09
C VAL A 52 -11.81 2.99 -9.89
N VAL A 53 -11.11 2.91 -11.01
CA VAL A 53 -10.88 4.03 -11.93
C VAL A 53 -11.80 3.93 -13.15
N ASP A 54 -12.15 5.07 -13.72
CA ASP A 54 -12.87 5.16 -14.99
C ASP A 54 -12.29 6.26 -15.90
N GLY A 55 -12.98 6.48 -17.02
CA GLY A 55 -12.66 7.56 -17.93
C GLY A 55 -11.40 7.34 -18.77
N PRO A 56 -10.93 8.38 -19.46
CA PRO A 56 -9.77 8.29 -20.32
C PRO A 56 -8.47 8.17 -19.49
N PRO A 57 -7.47 7.39 -19.93
CA PRO A 57 -6.22 7.20 -19.20
C PRO A 57 -5.48 8.51 -18.91
N GLU A 58 -5.65 9.53 -19.76
CA GLU A 58 -5.04 10.85 -19.59
C GLU A 58 -5.42 11.54 -18.27
N ARG A 59 -6.61 11.26 -17.73
CA ARG A 59 -7.04 11.75 -16.41
C ARG A 59 -6.03 11.36 -15.32
N TRP A 60 -5.45 10.18 -15.48
CA TRP A 60 -4.55 9.55 -14.53
C TRP A 60 -3.07 9.77 -14.86
N ALA A 61 -2.74 10.77 -15.69
CA ALA A 61 -1.35 11.14 -15.97
C ALA A 61 -0.55 11.30 -14.66
N PHE A 62 0.69 10.81 -14.65
CA PHE A 62 1.60 10.77 -13.49
C PHE A 62 1.27 9.73 -12.39
N VAL A 63 0.15 9.00 -12.46
CA VAL A 63 -0.04 7.80 -11.65
C VAL A 63 0.95 6.73 -12.12
N ASP A 64 1.76 6.22 -11.19
CA ASP A 64 2.74 5.16 -11.40
C ASP A 64 3.07 4.53 -10.02
N ASP A 65 3.97 3.55 -9.98
CA ASP A 65 4.43 2.92 -8.73
C ASP A 65 4.76 3.99 -7.67
N SER A 66 4.09 3.90 -6.53
CA SER A 66 4.25 4.82 -5.38
C SER A 66 5.71 5.01 -4.95
N LYS A 67 6.58 4.01 -5.14
CA LYS A 67 8.00 4.03 -4.78
C LYS A 67 8.83 4.88 -5.74
N SER A 68 8.38 5.02 -6.99
CA SER A 68 9.01 5.87 -8.01
C SER A 68 8.70 7.36 -7.83
N LEU A 69 7.68 7.67 -7.03
CA LEU A 69 7.17 9.01 -6.80
C LEU A 69 7.79 9.66 -5.56
N THR A 70 8.01 10.98 -5.61
CA THR A 70 8.36 11.74 -4.40
C THR A 70 7.16 11.86 -3.47
N TYR A 71 7.41 12.16 -2.18
CA TYR A 71 6.35 12.42 -1.19
C TYR A 71 5.33 13.44 -1.69
N ARG A 72 5.79 14.58 -2.21
CA ARG A 72 4.91 15.65 -2.71
C ARG A 72 4.07 15.19 -3.91
N GLN A 73 4.65 14.41 -4.82
CA GLN A 73 3.90 13.88 -5.96
C GLN A 73 2.82 12.91 -5.49
N ARG A 74 3.13 12.01 -4.56
CA ARG A 74 2.15 11.08 -3.99
C ARG A 74 0.99 11.80 -3.31
N GLU A 75 1.25 12.84 -2.52
CA GLU A 75 0.20 13.61 -1.85
C GLU A 75 -0.74 14.28 -2.87
N VAL A 76 -0.19 14.92 -3.92
CA VAL A 76 -1.02 15.53 -4.98
C VAL A 76 -1.85 14.47 -5.73
N LEU A 77 -1.24 13.33 -6.05
CA LEU A 77 -1.93 12.24 -6.75
C LEU A 77 -2.97 11.56 -5.87
N TYR A 78 -2.72 11.43 -4.57
CA TYR A 78 -3.68 10.92 -3.60
C TYR A 78 -4.96 11.74 -3.58
N GLU A 79 -4.86 13.07 -3.45
CA GLU A 79 -6.03 13.94 -3.43
C GLU A 79 -6.83 13.78 -4.73
N ARG A 80 -6.16 13.76 -5.89
CA ARG A 80 -6.82 13.54 -7.18
C ARG A 80 -7.50 12.16 -7.28
N ILE A 81 -6.83 11.09 -6.83
CA ILE A 81 -7.40 9.74 -6.86
C ILE A 81 -8.64 9.66 -5.97
N VAL A 82 -8.60 10.22 -4.77
CA VAL A 82 -9.73 10.21 -3.83
C VAL A 82 -10.90 11.04 -4.36
N GLU A 83 -10.63 12.15 -5.06
CA GLU A 83 -11.67 13.03 -5.61
C GLU A 83 -12.30 12.49 -6.90
N GLU A 84 -11.50 11.90 -7.80
CA GLU A 84 -11.94 11.61 -9.16
C GLU A 84 -12.19 10.12 -9.45
N ALA A 85 -11.75 9.20 -8.60
CA ALA A 85 -11.99 7.77 -8.82
C ALA A 85 -13.46 7.42 -8.53
N VAL A 86 -13.96 6.39 -9.19
CA VAL A 86 -15.35 5.92 -9.01
C VAL A 86 -15.58 5.45 -7.58
N SER A 87 -14.59 4.76 -7.00
CA SER A 87 -14.62 4.36 -5.60
C SER A 87 -13.20 4.12 -5.09
N VAL A 88 -12.95 4.53 -3.86
CA VAL A 88 -11.70 4.29 -3.14
C VAL A 88 -12.06 3.77 -1.76
N SER A 89 -11.40 2.68 -1.36
CA SER A 89 -11.56 2.13 -0.02
C SER A 89 -10.20 1.70 0.54
N VAL A 90 -10.08 1.76 1.86
CA VAL A 90 -8.86 1.46 2.59
C VAL A 90 -9.16 0.39 3.62
N GLY A 91 -8.33 -0.65 3.64
CA GLY A 91 -8.33 -1.68 4.66
C GLY A 91 -6.98 -1.74 5.37
N TYR A 92 -6.96 -2.21 6.60
CA TYR A 92 -5.71 -2.43 7.32
C TYR A 92 -5.78 -3.72 8.14
N ALA A 93 -4.62 -4.27 8.47
CA ALA A 93 -4.47 -5.28 9.50
C ALA A 93 -3.51 -4.76 10.58
N THR A 94 -3.92 -4.94 11.84
CA THR A 94 -3.21 -4.43 13.01
C THR A 94 -1.90 -5.18 13.25
N VAL A 95 -1.08 -4.64 14.14
CA VAL A 95 0.15 -5.31 14.58
C VAL A 95 -0.16 -6.67 15.22
N ASP A 96 -1.21 -6.73 16.05
CA ASP A 96 -1.65 -7.97 16.70
C ASP A 96 -2.10 -9.01 15.68
N GLU A 97 -2.90 -8.60 14.67
CA GLU A 97 -3.30 -9.49 13.58
C GLU A 97 -2.08 -9.99 12.80
N ILE A 98 -1.12 -9.12 12.46
CA ILE A 98 0.13 -9.51 11.80
C ILE A 98 0.90 -10.55 12.63
N ASP A 99 1.01 -10.34 13.93
CA ASP A 99 1.75 -11.22 14.83
C ASP A 99 1.04 -12.58 15.01
N GLU A 100 -0.30 -12.61 14.94
CA GLU A 100 -1.12 -13.83 15.06
C GLU A 100 -1.09 -14.68 13.78
N MET A 101 -1.30 -14.07 12.61
CA MET A 101 -1.54 -14.81 11.36
C MET A 101 -0.42 -14.77 10.34
N ASN A 102 0.70 -14.09 10.64
CA ASN A 102 1.79 -13.72 9.74
C ASN A 102 1.47 -12.61 8.71
N ILE A 103 2.54 -11.99 8.20
CA ILE A 103 2.44 -10.80 7.34
C ILE A 103 1.77 -11.07 5.98
N LEU A 104 1.89 -12.28 5.43
CA LEU A 104 1.25 -12.60 4.15
C LEU A 104 -0.28 -12.66 4.30
N GLN A 105 -0.77 -13.32 5.35
CA GLN A 105 -2.20 -13.42 5.60
C GLN A 105 -2.79 -12.09 6.08
N ALA A 106 -2.06 -11.33 6.90
CA ALA A 106 -2.48 -9.99 7.32
C ALA A 106 -2.58 -9.01 6.14
N ALA A 107 -1.66 -9.08 5.16
CA ALA A 107 -1.76 -8.30 3.93
C ALA A 107 -3.02 -8.67 3.12
N ARG A 108 -3.31 -9.97 2.98
CA ARG A 108 -4.54 -10.46 2.33
C ARG A 108 -5.80 -10.03 3.05
N LEU A 109 -5.80 -10.02 4.38
CA LEU A 109 -6.89 -9.51 5.19
C LEU A 109 -7.11 -8.01 4.97
N ALA A 110 -6.04 -7.21 4.98
CA ALA A 110 -6.10 -5.78 4.69
C ALA A 110 -6.66 -5.51 3.28
N MET A 111 -6.18 -6.25 2.26
CA MET A 111 -6.71 -6.14 0.90
C MET A 111 -8.18 -6.54 0.81
N GLY A 112 -8.59 -7.63 1.46
CA GLY A 112 -9.99 -8.05 1.53
C GLY A 112 -10.89 -6.97 2.14
N ARG A 113 -10.47 -6.38 3.25
CA ARG A 113 -11.16 -5.24 3.89
C ARG A 113 -11.26 -4.02 2.98
N ALA A 114 -10.21 -3.72 2.22
CA ALA A 114 -10.24 -2.62 1.25
C ALA A 114 -11.27 -2.91 0.14
N VAL A 115 -11.28 -4.12 -0.41
CA VAL A 115 -12.22 -4.52 -1.46
C VAL A 115 -13.67 -4.59 -0.95
N ASP A 116 -13.90 -4.90 0.31
CA ASP A 116 -15.24 -4.91 0.93
C ASP A 116 -15.79 -3.52 1.21
N GLY A 117 -14.93 -2.53 1.46
CA GLY A 117 -15.36 -1.16 1.67
C GLY A 117 -15.66 -0.37 0.39
N LEU A 118 -15.52 -0.97 -0.80
CA LEU A 118 -15.90 -0.32 -2.06
C LEU A 118 -17.41 -0.10 -2.10
N GLU A 119 -17.82 1.13 -2.43
CA GLU A 119 -19.23 1.54 -2.48
C GLU A 119 -19.90 1.24 -3.84
N VAL A 120 -19.23 0.45 -4.69
CA VAL A 120 -19.70 0.04 -6.01
C VAL A 120 -19.51 -1.46 -6.19
N GLU A 121 -20.44 -2.08 -6.91
CA GLU A 121 -20.32 -3.48 -7.29
C GLU A 121 -19.26 -3.65 -8.39
N ILE A 122 -18.29 -4.53 -8.13
CA ILE A 122 -17.19 -4.85 -9.05
C ILE A 122 -17.28 -6.29 -9.51
N GLY A 123 -16.91 -6.55 -10.78
CA GLY A 123 -16.87 -7.90 -11.34
C GLY A 123 -15.54 -8.63 -11.16
N LEU A 124 -14.46 -7.89 -10.87
CA LEU A 124 -13.10 -8.42 -10.83
C LEU A 124 -12.18 -7.55 -9.96
N VAL A 125 -11.23 -8.20 -9.29
CA VAL A 125 -10.12 -7.55 -8.59
C VAL A 125 -8.81 -7.87 -9.31
N LEU A 126 -8.01 -6.85 -9.60
CA LEU A 126 -6.60 -6.98 -10.00
C LEU A 126 -5.73 -6.71 -8.77
N ALA A 127 -4.93 -7.68 -8.33
CA ALA A 127 -4.12 -7.56 -7.13
C ALA A 127 -2.63 -7.60 -7.45
N ASP A 128 -1.85 -6.71 -6.85
CA ASP A 128 -0.40 -6.79 -6.95
C ASP A 128 0.13 -8.10 -6.35
N GLY A 129 1.03 -8.73 -7.08
CA GLY A 129 1.79 -9.88 -6.62
C GLY A 129 1.61 -11.15 -7.46
N PRO A 130 2.37 -12.22 -7.11
CA PRO A 130 2.53 -13.38 -7.98
C PRO A 130 1.49 -14.49 -7.79
N HIS A 131 0.64 -14.41 -6.76
CA HIS A 131 -0.29 -15.49 -6.42
C HIS A 131 -1.71 -14.97 -6.35
N PRO A 132 -2.72 -15.73 -6.82
CA PRO A 132 -4.11 -15.35 -6.70
C PRO A 132 -4.42 -14.98 -5.25
N PRO A 133 -4.95 -13.78 -4.99
CA PRO A 133 -5.27 -13.39 -3.64
C PRO A 133 -6.45 -14.25 -3.16
N VAL A 134 -6.28 -14.84 -1.98
CA VAL A 134 -7.39 -15.46 -1.26
C VAL A 134 -7.84 -14.45 -0.23
N PHE A 135 -8.94 -13.76 -0.51
CA PHE A 135 -9.51 -12.80 0.42
C PHE A 135 -10.37 -13.55 1.44
N PRO A 136 -10.08 -13.46 2.75
CA PRO A 136 -10.83 -14.21 3.76
C PRO A 136 -12.33 -13.86 3.81
N SER A 137 -12.67 -12.61 3.49
CA SER A 137 -14.04 -12.08 3.59
C SER A 137 -14.77 -11.97 2.26
N VAL A 138 -14.10 -12.19 1.12
CA VAL A 138 -14.60 -11.77 -0.19
C VAL A 138 -14.55 -12.89 -1.22
N ALA A 139 -15.73 -13.33 -1.66
CA ALA A 139 -15.87 -14.20 -2.82
C ALA A 139 -16.01 -13.35 -4.10
N ARG A 140 -14.92 -12.69 -4.51
CA ARG A 140 -14.83 -11.95 -5.79
C ARG A 140 -13.77 -12.59 -6.68
N PRO A 141 -14.01 -12.72 -8.00
CA PRO A 141 -12.96 -13.11 -8.94
C PRO A 141 -11.77 -12.17 -8.79
N ALA A 142 -10.57 -12.74 -8.69
CA ALA A 142 -9.36 -11.97 -8.51
C ALA A 142 -8.22 -12.52 -9.36
N LEU A 143 -7.49 -11.62 -10.02
CA LEU A 143 -6.34 -11.94 -10.83
C LEU A 143 -5.08 -11.35 -10.19
N PRO A 144 -4.04 -12.17 -9.96
CA PRO A 144 -2.75 -11.66 -9.56
C PRO A 144 -2.02 -11.01 -10.73
N VAL A 145 -1.35 -9.90 -10.47
CA VAL A 145 -0.52 -9.20 -11.46
C VAL A 145 0.86 -9.00 -10.84
N VAL A 146 1.85 -9.72 -11.37
CA VAL A 146 3.26 -9.50 -11.01
C VAL A 146 3.67 -8.10 -11.44
N ASP A 147 4.21 -7.31 -10.51
CA ASP A 147 4.56 -5.89 -10.68
C ASP A 147 3.36 -5.08 -11.18
N GLY A 148 2.21 -5.29 -10.53
CA GLY A 148 0.93 -4.71 -10.90
C GLY A 148 0.93 -3.19 -10.78
N ASP A 149 1.61 -2.63 -9.79
CA ASP A 149 1.81 -1.18 -9.61
C ASP A 149 2.52 -0.52 -10.81
N ALA A 150 3.34 -1.28 -11.55
CA ALA A 150 4.01 -0.83 -12.77
C ALA A 150 3.30 -1.21 -14.07
N ARG A 151 2.16 -1.92 -14.01
CA ARG A 151 1.48 -2.52 -15.17
C ARG A 151 -0.03 -2.26 -15.25
N CYS A 152 -0.65 -1.87 -14.16
CA CYS A 152 -2.09 -1.61 -14.07
C CYS A 152 -2.33 -0.26 -13.40
N LEU A 153 -3.14 0.57 -14.04
CA LEU A 153 -3.40 1.92 -13.59
C LEU A 153 -4.15 1.94 -12.25
N SER A 154 -5.11 1.04 -12.09
CA SER A 154 -5.89 0.87 -10.86
C SER A 154 -5.02 0.37 -9.69
N ILE A 155 -4.08 -0.57 -9.94
CA ILE A 155 -3.14 -1.05 -8.93
C ILE A 155 -2.15 0.06 -8.57
N ALA A 156 -1.63 0.79 -9.56
CA ALA A 156 -0.75 1.95 -9.31
C ALA A 156 -1.46 3.01 -8.44
N ALA A 157 -2.72 3.31 -8.73
CA ALA A 157 -3.53 4.22 -7.91
C ALA A 157 -3.72 3.69 -6.48
N ALA A 158 -4.04 2.39 -6.33
CA ALA A 158 -4.13 1.73 -5.03
C ALA A 158 -2.81 1.81 -4.23
N SER A 159 -1.66 1.60 -4.89
CA SER A 159 -0.34 1.69 -4.27
C SER A 159 -0.09 3.06 -3.65
N ILE A 160 -0.50 4.14 -4.35
CA ILE A 160 -0.37 5.52 -3.88
C ILE A 160 -1.27 5.74 -2.66
N VAL A 161 -2.53 5.31 -2.73
CA VAL A 161 -3.49 5.47 -1.63
C VAL A 161 -3.01 4.74 -0.38
N ALA A 162 -2.65 3.46 -0.50
CA ALA A 162 -2.14 2.65 0.59
C ALA A 162 -0.88 3.28 1.22
N LYS A 163 0.05 3.76 0.38
CA LYS A 163 1.30 4.38 0.83
C LYS A 163 1.06 5.68 1.58
N VAL A 164 0.25 6.59 1.03
CA VAL A 164 -0.04 7.90 1.64
C VAL A 164 -0.78 7.73 2.96
N VAL A 165 -1.82 6.90 3.00
CA VAL A 165 -2.58 6.63 4.24
C VAL A 165 -1.66 6.05 5.31
N ARG A 166 -0.84 5.06 4.96
CA ARG A 166 0.06 4.44 5.93
C ARG A 166 1.12 5.41 6.44
N ASP A 167 1.74 6.20 5.57
CA ASP A 167 2.77 7.16 5.97
C ASP A 167 2.17 8.26 6.87
N ARG A 168 0.96 8.75 6.56
CA ARG A 168 0.21 9.69 7.42
C ARG A 168 -0.07 9.08 8.79
N TRP A 169 -0.48 7.81 8.85
CA TRP A 169 -0.69 7.09 10.11
C TRP A 169 0.60 7.00 10.93
N MET A 170 1.71 6.57 10.33
CA MET A 170 3.01 6.48 11.02
C MET A 170 3.48 7.83 11.55
N LYS A 171 3.31 8.90 10.75
CA LYS A 171 3.64 10.27 11.15
C LYS A 171 2.83 10.74 12.35
N ALA A 172 1.54 10.41 12.43
CA ALA A 172 0.72 10.76 13.59
C ALA A 172 1.25 10.14 14.90
N TRP A 173 1.77 8.92 14.82
CA TRP A 173 2.36 8.22 15.96
C TRP A 173 3.79 8.64 16.32
N ALA A 174 4.50 9.33 15.42
CA ALA A 174 5.87 9.78 15.67
C ALA A 174 5.94 10.71 16.90
N SER A 175 4.92 11.55 17.13
CA SER A 175 4.85 12.44 18.30
C SER A 175 4.82 11.69 19.64
N ARG A 176 4.25 10.48 19.67
CA ARG A 176 4.15 9.64 20.87
C ARG A 176 5.41 8.80 21.13
N TYR A 177 6.19 8.55 20.08
CA TYR A 177 7.41 7.74 20.11
C TYR A 177 8.53 8.46 19.35
N PRO A 178 8.93 9.66 19.81
CA PRO A 178 9.85 10.53 19.07
C PRO A 178 11.24 9.92 18.85
N GLU A 179 11.65 8.98 19.69
CA GLU A 179 12.95 8.30 19.63
C GLU A 179 13.09 7.41 18.39
N TYR A 180 11.98 7.00 17.78
CA TYR A 180 11.95 5.99 16.73
C TYR A 180 11.88 6.56 15.31
N GLY A 181 11.78 7.88 15.10
CA GLY A 181 11.82 8.48 13.76
C GLY A 181 10.74 8.01 12.77
N PHE A 182 9.56 7.63 13.26
CA PHE A 182 8.48 7.06 12.44
C PHE A 182 7.98 7.98 11.30
N ASP A 183 8.12 9.28 11.43
CA ASP A 183 7.79 10.27 10.41
C ASP A 183 8.79 10.31 9.25
N HIS A 184 10.01 9.79 9.44
CA HIS A 184 11.06 9.74 8.41
C HIS A 184 11.04 8.43 7.62
N HIS A 185 10.95 7.30 8.32
CA HIS A 185 11.06 5.98 7.69
C HIS A 185 9.80 5.13 7.84
N ALA A 186 8.68 5.66 8.32
CA ALA A 186 7.38 4.98 8.38
C ALA A 186 7.44 3.56 9.00
N GLY A 187 8.29 3.37 10.02
CA GLY A 187 8.47 2.09 10.71
C GLY A 187 9.30 1.04 9.96
N TYR A 188 9.89 1.34 8.80
CA TYR A 188 10.84 0.45 8.13
C TYR A 188 12.15 0.32 8.93
N GLY A 189 12.83 -0.83 8.84
CA GLY A 189 14.02 -1.15 9.64
C GLY A 189 15.29 -0.48 9.14
N THR A 190 15.35 0.85 9.16
CA THR A 190 16.56 1.59 8.84
C THR A 190 17.60 1.48 9.96
N PRO A 191 18.88 1.82 9.72
CA PRO A 191 19.89 1.84 10.79
C PRO A 191 19.50 2.71 11.99
N GLU A 192 18.79 3.81 11.74
CA GLU A 192 18.25 4.69 12.79
C GLU A 192 17.21 3.95 13.63
N HIS A 193 16.23 3.31 12.99
CA HIS A 193 15.17 2.58 13.68
C HIS A 193 15.72 1.39 14.48
N LEU A 194 16.68 0.64 13.93
CA LEU A 194 17.30 -0.49 14.61
C LEU A 194 18.10 -0.06 15.85
N ARG A 195 18.75 1.11 15.80
CA ARG A 195 19.42 1.69 16.98
C ARG A 195 18.41 2.08 18.05
N ALA A 196 17.35 2.81 17.69
CA ALA A 196 16.30 3.18 18.63
C ALA A 196 15.63 1.94 19.26
N LEU A 197 15.37 0.90 18.48
CA LEU A 197 14.81 -0.36 18.96
C LEU A 197 15.74 -1.07 19.95
N ALA A 198 17.06 -1.00 19.76
CA ALA A 198 18.04 -1.58 20.68
C ALA A 198 18.18 -0.78 21.98
N GLU A 199 18.07 0.54 21.91
CA GLU A 199 18.23 1.45 23.06
C GLU A 199 16.97 1.57 23.92
N TYR A 200 15.81 1.76 23.29
CA TYR A 200 14.52 2.03 23.96
C TYR A 200 13.60 0.81 24.04
N GLY A 201 13.97 -0.30 23.39
CA GLY A 201 13.14 -1.50 23.30
C GLY A 201 11.97 -1.35 22.32
N PRO A 202 11.06 -2.34 22.24
CA PRO A 202 9.90 -2.28 21.36
C PRO A 202 8.71 -1.53 21.97
N THR A 203 8.04 -0.70 21.16
CA THR A 203 6.75 -0.08 21.49
C THR A 203 5.57 -1.01 21.15
N PRO A 204 4.32 -0.70 21.58
CA PRO A 204 3.13 -1.42 21.12
C PRO A 204 2.91 -1.41 19.60
N LEU A 205 3.57 -0.51 18.86
CA LEU A 205 3.48 -0.49 17.39
C LEU A 205 4.40 -1.52 16.73
N HIS A 206 5.34 -2.11 17.45
CA HIS A 206 6.30 -3.04 16.87
C HIS A 206 5.71 -4.44 16.72
N ARG A 207 5.95 -5.03 15.54
CA ARG A 207 5.53 -6.39 15.19
C ARG A 207 6.46 -7.38 15.87
N ARG A 208 6.01 -7.93 16.99
CA ARG A 208 6.81 -8.82 17.83
C ARG A 208 7.16 -10.10 17.11
N SER A 209 6.46 -10.48 16.05
CA SER A 209 6.79 -11.62 15.17
C SER A 209 7.91 -11.31 14.16
N PHE A 210 8.46 -10.10 14.10
CA PHE A 210 9.55 -9.77 13.17
C PHE A 210 10.90 -9.99 13.84
N ALA A 211 11.86 -10.60 13.13
CA ALA A 211 13.11 -11.06 13.72
C ALA A 211 13.93 -9.97 14.46
N PRO A 212 14.07 -8.72 13.96
CA PRO A 212 14.74 -7.66 14.73
C PRO A 212 14.02 -7.33 16.04
N VAL A 213 12.69 -7.28 16.02
CA VAL A 213 11.86 -6.95 17.19
C VAL A 213 11.88 -8.08 18.23
N ARG A 214 11.77 -9.35 17.80
CA ARG A 214 11.92 -10.51 18.71
C ARG A 214 13.23 -10.46 19.47
N ARG A 215 14.34 -10.19 18.78
CA ARG A 215 15.67 -10.12 19.39
C ARG A 215 15.75 -9.00 20.43
N ALA A 216 15.18 -7.83 20.12
CA ALA A 216 15.11 -6.72 21.07
C ALA A 216 14.30 -7.08 22.33
N CYS A 217 13.18 -7.84 22.20
CA CYS A 217 12.40 -8.31 23.35
C CYS A 217 13.19 -9.27 24.26
N GLN A 218 14.07 -10.09 23.67
CA GLN A 218 14.85 -11.11 24.40
C GLN A 218 16.10 -10.52 25.06
N GLY A 219 16.72 -9.50 24.45
CA GLY A 219 17.92 -8.84 24.97
C GLY A 219 17.69 -8.04 26.26
N THR A 220 16.47 -7.57 26.52
CA THR A 220 16.14 -6.82 27.75
C THR A 220 16.12 -7.72 29.01
N LEU A 221 15.96 -9.04 28.85
CA LEU A 221 15.94 -10.00 29.96
C LEU A 221 17.34 -10.44 30.44
N GLY A 222 18.42 -10.03 29.76
CA GLY A 222 19.80 -10.42 30.10
C GLY A 222 20.59 -9.40 30.93
N LEU A 223 19.94 -8.33 31.42
CA LEU A 223 20.56 -7.23 32.17
C LEU A 223 19.94 -7.01 33.57
N LEU A 224 19.15 -7.97 34.06
CA LEU A 224 18.65 -8.05 35.44
C LEU A 224 19.19 -9.32 36.11
#